data_AF-A0A951BHV9-F1
#
_entry.id   AF-A0A951BHV9-F1
#
_cell.length_a   1.000
_cell.length_b   1.000
_cell.length_c   1.000
_cell.angle_alpha   90.00
_cell.angle_beta   90.00
_cell.angle_gamma   90.00
#
_symmetry.space_group_name_H-M   'P 1'
#
loop_
_entity.id
_entity.type
_entity.pdbx_description
1 polymer ?
#
loop_
_entity_poly.entity_id
_entity_poly.type
_entity_poly.pdbx_seq_one_letter_code
_entity_poly.pdbx_strand_id
1 'polypeptide(L)'
;MTHTVVPPMTDTIIQLADGIKGMLALDEVDLDRPLSQIGVDSLNVVEMIIICQQVYTNVINYDAINIDENTTIREIDEQMLALSAP
;
A
#
# COMPACT_ATOMS: atom_id res chain seq x y z
N MET A 1 -20.68 18.94 12.62
CA MET A 1 -19.22 19.08 12.77
C MET A 1 -18.61 17.84 12.13
N THR A 2 -18.26 17.93 10.85
CA THR A 2 -17.62 16.84 10.12
C THR A 2 -16.22 16.67 10.70
N HIS A 3 -16.01 15.58 11.42
CA HIS A 3 -14.68 15.19 11.89
C HIS A 3 -13.86 14.87 10.65
N THR A 4 -12.97 15.77 10.27
CA THR A 4 -11.83 15.40 9.41
C THR A 4 -10.87 14.65 10.33
N VAL A 5 -11.12 13.37 10.53
CA VAL A 5 -10.12 12.44 11.05
C VAL A 5 -9.08 12.29 9.94
N VAL A 6 -8.02 13.08 10.01
CA VAL A 6 -6.78 12.73 9.32
C VAL A 6 -6.28 11.46 10.03
N PRO A 7 -6.29 10.27 9.39
CA PRO A 7 -5.84 9.07 10.05
C PRO A 7 -4.37 9.26 10.44
N PRO A 8 -3.93 8.80 11.61
CA PRO A 8 -2.50 8.79 11.92
C PRO A 8 -1.78 7.96 10.85
N MET A 9 -0.62 8.43 10.40
CA MET A 9 0.21 7.83 9.34
C MET A 9 0.58 6.34 9.57
N THR A 10 0.25 5.78 10.73
CA THR A 10 0.45 4.37 11.10
C THR A 10 -0.69 3.45 10.64
N ASP A 11 -1.87 3.98 10.35
CA ASP A 11 -3.03 3.16 9.95
C ASP A 11 -2.96 2.75 8.46
N THR A 12 -2.29 3.53 7.60
CA THR A 12 -2.25 3.23 6.15
C THR A 12 -1.43 2.00 5.84
N ILE A 13 -0.25 1.86 6.42
CA ILE A 13 0.59 0.66 6.24
C ILE A 13 -0.11 -0.61 6.74
N ILE A 14 -0.88 -0.51 7.83
CA ILE A 14 -1.67 -1.63 8.36
C ILE A 14 -2.81 -1.97 7.39
N GLN A 15 -3.54 -0.97 6.88
CA GLN A 15 -4.62 -1.19 5.92
C GLN A 15 -4.10 -1.76 4.59
N LEU A 16 -2.95 -1.29 4.11
CA LEU A 16 -2.29 -1.84 2.93
C LEU A 16 -1.91 -3.31 3.16
N ALA A 17 -1.29 -3.61 4.30
CA ALA A 17 -0.94 -4.97 4.69
C ALA A 17 -2.17 -5.89 4.79
N ASP A 18 -3.27 -5.41 5.40
CA ASP A 18 -4.54 -6.14 5.48
C ASP A 18 -5.16 -6.39 4.10
N GLY A 19 -5.10 -5.39 3.21
CA GLY A 19 -5.55 -5.55 1.82
C GLY A 19 -4.74 -6.61 1.07
N ILE A 20 -3.41 -6.58 1.18
CA ILE A 20 -2.51 -7.56 0.55
C ILE A 20 -2.73 -8.97 1.10
N LYS A 21 -2.91 -9.11 2.43
CA LYS A 21 -3.27 -10.40 3.03
C LYS A 21 -4.58 -10.94 2.46
N GLY A 22 -5.60 -10.10 2.34
CA GLY A 22 -6.88 -10.48 1.75
C GLY A 22 -6.76 -10.91 0.28
N MET A 23 -6.00 -10.15 -0.51
CA MET A 23 -5.71 -10.41 -1.92
C MET A 23 -5.01 -11.77 -2.12
N LEU A 24 -4.01 -12.08 -1.28
CA LEU A 24 -3.20 -13.28 -1.39
C LEU A 24 -3.70 -14.46 -0.54
N ALA A 25 -4.78 -14.27 0.21
CA ALA A 25 -5.28 -15.23 1.20
C ALA A 25 -4.20 -15.70 2.20
N LEU A 26 -3.40 -14.75 2.69
CA LEU A 26 -2.34 -14.99 3.68
C LEU A 26 -2.83 -14.70 5.11
N ASP A 27 -2.32 -15.47 6.07
CA ASP A 27 -2.58 -15.22 7.49
C ASP A 27 -1.79 -14.00 8.01
N GLU A 28 -0.56 -13.83 7.53
CA GLU A 28 0.34 -12.73 7.87
C GLU A 28 1.13 -12.25 6.65
N VAL A 29 1.58 -11.00 6.69
CA VAL A 29 2.48 -10.43 5.70
C VAL A 29 3.62 -9.69 6.41
N ASP A 30 4.84 -9.92 5.92
CA ASP A 30 6.04 -9.27 6.44
C ASP A 30 6.27 -7.95 5.69
N LEU A 31 6.24 -6.84 6.42
CA LEU A 31 6.29 -5.49 5.83
C LEU A 31 7.65 -5.16 5.21
N ASP A 32 8.70 -5.85 5.66
CA ASP A 32 10.09 -5.63 5.28
C ASP A 32 10.59 -6.67 4.25
N ARG A 33 9.69 -7.56 3.79
CA ARG A 33 9.99 -8.49 2.70
C ARG A 33 9.69 -7.90 1.33
N PRO A 34 10.49 -8.27 0.32
CA PRO A 34 10.16 -7.99 -1.08
C PRO A 34 8.80 -8.55 -1.47
N LEU A 35 8.06 -7.79 -2.28
CA LEU A 35 6.76 -8.16 -2.84
C LEU A 35 6.78 -9.54 -3.53
N SER A 36 7.83 -9.83 -4.30
CA SER A 36 8.01 -11.13 -4.95
C SER A 36 8.11 -12.30 -3.98
N GLN A 37 8.64 -12.07 -2.77
CA GLN A 37 8.75 -13.10 -1.73
C GLN A 37 7.48 -13.26 -0.91
N ILE A 38 6.60 -12.26 -0.94
CA ILE A 38 5.26 -12.31 -0.33
C ILE A 38 4.27 -13.04 -1.25
N GLY A 39 4.55 -13.10 -2.56
CA GLY A 39 3.69 -13.72 -3.56
C GLY A 39 2.95 -12.70 -4.44
N VAL A 40 3.33 -11.43 -4.36
CA VAL A 40 2.88 -10.42 -5.32
C VAL A 40 3.63 -10.62 -6.63
N ASP A 41 2.87 -10.67 -7.72
CA ASP A 41 3.34 -10.91 -9.07
C ASP A 41 2.66 -9.95 -10.07
N SER A 42 2.98 -10.09 -11.35
CA SER A 42 2.41 -9.24 -12.40
C SER A 42 0.90 -9.45 -12.63
N LEU A 43 0.30 -10.54 -12.11
CA LEU A 43 -1.13 -10.79 -12.23
C LEU A 43 -1.91 -10.05 -11.15
N ASN A 44 -1.38 -9.98 -9.93
CA ASN A 44 -2.06 -9.35 -8.79
C ASN A 44 -1.57 -7.91 -8.49
N VAL A 45 -0.52 -7.42 -9.17
CA VAL A 45 -0.05 -6.02 -9.02
C VAL A 45 -1.15 -4.99 -9.31
N VAL A 46 -2.06 -5.29 -10.24
CA VAL A 46 -3.19 -4.40 -10.57
C VAL A 46 -4.16 -4.29 -9.39
N GLU A 47 -4.47 -5.39 -8.72
CA GLU A 47 -5.32 -5.41 -7.54
C GLU A 47 -4.65 -4.70 -6.36
N MET A 48 -3.33 -4.87 -6.22
CA MET A 48 -2.55 -4.13 -5.24
C MET A 48 -2.60 -2.62 -5.46
N ILE A 49 -2.51 -2.15 -6.71
CA ILE A 49 -2.66 -0.71 -7.03
C ILE A 49 -4.05 -0.21 -6.62
N ILE A 50 -5.10 -1.01 -6.82
CA ILE A 50 -6.46 -0.65 -6.38
C ILE A 50 -6.53 -0.55 -4.86
N ILE A 51 -5.91 -1.48 -4.12
CA ILE A 51 -5.82 -1.40 -2.66
C ILE A 51 -5.12 -0.11 -2.24
N CYS A 52 -4.00 0.24 -2.88
CA CYS A 52 -3.32 1.51 -2.63
C CYS A 52 -4.25 2.71 -2.86
N GLN A 53 -5.05 2.72 -3.94
CA GLN A 53 -5.99 3.81 -4.19
C GLN A 53 -7.10 3.94 -3.14
N GLN A 54 -7.50 2.81 -2.54
CA GLN A 54 -8.51 2.79 -1.47
C GLN A 54 -7.94 3.28 -0.14
N VAL A 55 -6.68 2.91 0.16
CA VAL A 55 -6.01 3.25 1.41
C VAL A 55 -5.50 4.70 1.39
N TYR A 56 -4.86 5.11 0.30
CA TYR A 56 -4.16 6.39 0.19
C TYR A 56 -4.97 7.43 -0.57
N THR A 57 -6.16 7.77 -0.06
CA THR A 57 -7.10 8.69 -0.73
C THR A 57 -6.56 10.11 -0.99
N ASN A 58 -5.45 10.48 -0.34
CA ASN A 58 -4.78 11.78 -0.50
C ASN A 58 -3.62 11.79 -1.52
N VAL A 59 -3.27 10.64 -2.09
CA VAL A 59 -2.25 10.56 -3.15
C VAL A 59 -2.82 11.14 -4.44
N ILE A 60 -2.11 12.12 -4.99
CA ILE A 60 -2.56 12.87 -6.18
C ILE A 60 -1.92 12.36 -7.47
N ASN A 61 -0.86 11.55 -7.38
CA ASN A 61 -0.10 11.07 -8.53
C ASN A 61 0.36 9.62 -8.33
N TYR A 62 -0.47 8.67 -8.78
CA TYR A 62 -0.14 7.24 -8.73
C TYR A 62 0.83 6.81 -9.84
N ASP A 63 0.95 7.59 -10.92
CA ASP A 63 1.87 7.29 -12.02
C ASP A 63 3.35 7.51 -11.62
N ALA A 64 3.58 8.23 -10.52
CA ALA A 64 4.92 8.45 -9.96
C ALA A 64 5.39 7.35 -9.01
N ILE A 65 4.53 6.39 -8.68
CA ILE A 65 4.89 5.30 -7.77
C ILE A 65 5.74 4.29 -8.54
N ASN A 66 6.86 3.90 -7.94
CA ASN A 66 7.69 2.83 -8.47
C ASN A 66 7.48 1.56 -7.64
N ILE A 67 6.79 0.59 -8.23
CA ILE A 67 6.55 -0.73 -7.63
C ILE A 67 7.22 -1.77 -8.51
N ASP A 68 8.14 -2.52 -7.91
CA ASP A 68 8.79 -3.67 -8.53
C ASP A 68 8.79 -4.89 -7.58
N GLU A 69 9.39 -5.98 -8.06
CA GLU A 69 9.50 -7.25 -7.33
C GLU A 69 10.33 -7.17 -6.04
N ASN A 70 11.20 -6.18 -5.91
CA ASN A 70 12.11 -5.98 -4.79
C ASN A 70 11.58 -4.97 -3.77
N THR A 71 10.58 -4.18 -4.18
CA THR A 71 9.92 -3.20 -3.34
C THR A 71 9.25 -3.90 -2.16
N THR A 72 9.25 -3.25 -1.00
CA THR A 72 8.59 -3.71 0.23
C THR A 72 7.29 -2.93 0.51
N ILE A 73 6.40 -3.47 1.34
CA ILE A 73 5.18 -2.76 1.75
C ILE A 73 5.52 -1.44 2.45
N ARG A 74 6.60 -1.42 3.24
CA ARG A 74 7.09 -0.22 3.91
C ARG A 74 7.51 0.86 2.91
N GLU A 75 8.27 0.50 1.88
CA GLU A 75 8.69 1.46 0.85
C GLU A 75 7.51 2.00 0.04
N ILE A 76 6.48 1.18 -0.20
CA ILE A 76 5.24 1.64 -0.85
C ILE A 76 4.56 2.68 0.03
N ASP A 77 4.38 2.40 1.33
CA ASP A 77 3.77 3.35 2.26
C ASP A 77 4.56 4.68 2.30
N GLU A 78 5.88 4.63 2.37
CA GLU A 78 6.74 5.82 2.32
C GLU A 78 6.58 6.61 1.02
N GLN A 79 6.55 5.93 -0.13
CA GLN A 79 6.31 6.57 -1.43
C GLN A 79 4.94 7.23 -1.49
N MET A 80 3.89 6.56 -1.02
CA MET A 80 2.52 7.09 -1.02
C MET A 80 2.40 8.31 -0.10
N LEU A 81 2.99 8.26 1.08
CA LEU A 81 3.00 9.40 2.01
C LEU A 81 3.77 10.58 1.42
N ALA A 82 4.87 10.34 0.71
CA ALA A 82 5.63 11.39 0.03
C ALA A 82 4.88 12.01 -1.16
N LEU A 83 4.01 11.25 -1.82
CA LEU A 83 3.18 11.67 -2.96
C LEU A 83 1.79 12.20 -2.55
N SER A 84 1.48 12.15 -1.26
CA SER A 84 0.23 12.68 -0.70
C SER A 84 0.28 14.19 -0.59
N ALA A 85 -0.88 14.84 -0.78
CA ALA A 85 -1.00 16.27 -0.55
C ALA A 85 -0.71 16.64 0.92
N PRO A 86 -0.05 17.79 1.19
CA PRO A 86 0.23 18.28 2.54
C PRO A 86 -1.02 18.69 3.33
#